data_AF-A0A7G8UUZ6-F1
#
_entry.id   AF-A0A7G8UUZ6-F1
#
_cell.length_a   1.000
_cell.length_b   1.000
_cell.length_c   1.000
_cell.angle_alpha   90.00
_cell.angle_beta   90.00
_cell.angle_gamma   90.00
#
_symmetry.space_group_name_H-M   'P 1'
#
loop_
_entity.id
_entity.type
_entity.pdbx_description
1 polymer ?
#
loop_
_entity_poly.entity_id
_entity_poly.type
_entity_poly.pdbx_seq_one_letter_code
_entity_poly.pdbx_strand_id
1 'polypeptide(L)' 'MSKPLQISPDTAIKLSKELNVPIENLMHMPRHILLQKLAELAKSEAEKGESKPQ' A
#
# COMPACT_ATOMS: atom_id res chain seq x y z
N MET A 1 14.88 -18.01 7.46
CA MET A 1 13.64 -17.89 8.26
C MET A 1 12.82 -16.71 7.74
N SER A 2 11.99 -16.92 6.71
CA SER A 2 11.15 -15.86 6.13
C SER A 2 9.97 -15.61 7.05
N LYS A 3 10.09 -14.61 7.93
CA LYS A 3 9.05 -14.25 8.90
C LYS A 3 7.82 -13.77 8.11
N PRO A 4 6.65 -14.44 8.22
CA PRO A 4 5.46 -14.03 7.49
C PRO A 4 5.13 -12.58 7.86
N LEU A 5 4.65 -11.82 6.89
CA LEU A 5 4.22 -10.45 7.10
C LEU A 5 3.16 -10.44 8.20
N GLN A 6 3.50 -9.88 9.36
CA GLN A 6 2.56 -9.66 10.45
C GLN A 6 1.70 -8.44 10.15
N ILE A 7 1.01 -8.45 9.00
CA ILE A 7 -0.01 -7.44 8.71
C ILE A 7 -1.33 -7.97 9.24
N SER A 8 -1.95 -7.21 10.14
CA SER A 8 -3.31 -7.52 10.58
C SER A 8 -4.28 -7.41 9.39
N PRO A 9 -5.35 -8.22 9.36
CA PRO A 9 -6.35 -8.16 8.29
C PRO A 9 -6.94 -6.75 8.13
N ASP A 10 -7.16 -6.02 9.22
CA ASP A 10 -7.58 -4.62 9.21
C ASP A 10 -6.62 -3.70 8.44
N THR A 11 -5.32 -3.86 8.68
CA THR A 11 -4.29 -3.07 8.00
C THR A 11 -4.22 -3.43 6.53
N ALA A 12 -4.33 -4.71 6.20
CA ALA A 12 -4.33 -5.18 4.83
C ALA A 12 -5.55 -4.62 4.05
N ILE A 13 -6.74 -4.57 4.66
CA ILE A 13 -7.95 -4.00 4.06
C ILE A 13 -7.78 -2.50 3.79
N LYS A 14 -7.21 -1.75 4.73
CA LYS A 14 -6.94 -0.32 4.53
C LYS A 14 -5.94 -0.11 3.40
N LEU A 15 -4.83 -0.84 3.43
CA LEU A 15 -3.80 -0.78 2.38
C LEU A 15 -4.35 -1.17 1.00
N SER A 16 -5.23 -2.16 0.91
CA SER A 16 -5.85 -2.57 -0.35
C SER A 16 -6.67 -1.45 -1.00
N LYS A 17 -7.37 -0.67 -0.17
CA LYS A 17 -8.20 0.45 -0.62
C LYS A 17 -7.36 1.64 -1.04
N GLU A 18 -6.40 2.03 -0.20
CA GLU A 18 -5.49 3.16 -0.46
C GLU A 18 -4.63 2.91 -1.71
N LEU A 19 -4.07 1.70 -1.84
CA LEU A 19 -3.23 1.31 -2.97
C LEU A 19 -4.02 0.87 -4.20
N ASN A 20 -5.34 0.75 -4.09
CA ASN A 20 -6.22 0.17 -5.11
C ASN A 20 -5.74 -1.22 -5.60
N VAL A 21 -5.27 -2.04 -4.66
CA VAL A 21 -4.71 -3.38 -4.91
C VAL A 21 -5.56 -4.42 -4.19
N PRO A 22 -5.89 -5.57 -4.79
CA PRO A 22 -6.70 -6.59 -4.14
C PRO A 22 -6.04 -7.16 -2.87
N ILE A 23 -6.87 -7.40 -1.86
CA ILE A 23 -6.47 -7.91 -0.54
C ILE A 23 -5.77 -9.28 -0.64
N GLU A 24 -6.22 -10.15 -1.54
CA GLU A 24 -5.61 -11.46 -1.80
C GLU A 24 -4.15 -11.30 -2.24
N ASN A 25 -3.89 -10.39 -3.18
CA ASN A 25 -2.51 -10.09 -3.60
C ASN A 25 -1.68 -9.51 -2.47
N LEU A 26 -2.28 -8.72 -1.57
CA LEU A 26 -1.64 -8.10 -0.41
C LEU A 26 -1.20 -9.15 0.62
N MET A 27 -2.02 -10.18 0.86
CA MET A 27 -1.74 -11.28 1.78
C MET A 27 -0.66 -12.25 1.26
N HIS A 28 -0.55 -12.41 -0.07
CA HIS A 28 0.52 -13.19 -0.70
C HIS A 28 1.75 -12.35 -1.08
N MET A 29 1.69 -11.04 -0.90
CA MET A 29 2.73 -10.14 -1.37
C MET A 29 3.99 -10.25 -0.51
N PRO A 30 5.20 -10.26 -1.09
CA PRO A 30 6.41 -10.14 -0.31
C PRO A 30 6.63 -8.71 0.20
N ARG A 31 7.29 -8.58 1.36
CA ARG A 31 7.45 -7.32 2.11
C ARG A 31 8.05 -6.17 1.28
N HIS A 32 9.00 -6.47 0.38
CA HIS A 32 9.66 -5.44 -0.42
C HIS A 32 8.72 -4.80 -1.45
N ILE A 33 7.76 -5.55 -2.01
CA ILE A 33 6.76 -5.00 -2.95
C ILE A 33 5.77 -4.09 -2.21
N LEU A 34 5.37 -4.45 -0.99
CA LEU A 34 4.53 -3.57 -0.17
C LEU A 34 5.22 -2.24 0.12
N LEU A 35 6.52 -2.26 0.43
CA LEU A 35 7.30 -1.04 0.63
C LEU A 35 7.40 -0.19 -0.63
N GLN A 36 7.55 -0.80 -1.81
CA GLN A 36 7.54 -0.08 -3.08
C GLN A 36 6.18 0.59 -3.33
N LYS A 37 5.08 -0.14 -3.15
CA LYS A 37 3.72 0.39 -3.31
C LYS A 37 3.41 1.52 -2.32
N LEU A 38 3.84 1.40 -1.07
CA LEU A 38 3.74 2.46 -0.07
C LEU A 38 4.55 3.70 -0.47
N ALA A 39 5.76 3.52 -1.01
CA ALA A 39 6.57 4.62 -1.52
C ALA A 39 5.92 5.29 -2.75
N GLU A 40 5.33 4.51 -3.67
CA GLU A 40 4.58 5.05 -4.81
C GLU A 40 3.32 5.81 -4.38
N LEU A 41 2.63 5.35 -3.34
CA LEU A 41 1.46 6.03 -2.78
C LEU A 41 1.85 7.34 -2.10
N ALA A 42 2.89 7.33 -1.26
CA ALA A 42 3.39 8.55 -0.62
C ALA A 42 3.86 9.59 -1.65
N LYS A 43 4.46 9.12 -2.76
CA LYS A 43 4.88 9.98 -3.87
C LYS A 43 3.68 10.50 -4.66
N SER A 44 2.69 9.65 -4.92
CA SER A 44 1.43 10.04 -5.57
C SER A 44 0.62 11.01 -4.71
N GLU A 45 0.59 10.85 -3.38
CA GLU A 45 -0.05 11.83 -2.48
C GLU A 45 0.68 13.18 -2.49
N ALA A 46 2.01 13.17 -2.52
CA ALA A 46 2.80 14.39 -2.65
C ALA A 46 2.55 15.10 -4.00
N GLU A 47 2.40 14.35 -5.10
CA GLU A 47 2.10 14.92 -6.43
C GLU A 47 0.62 15.32 -6.58
N LYS A 48 -0.30 14.59 -5.96
CA LYS A 48 -1.76 14.85 -6.01
C LYS A 48 -2.19 16.01 -5.10
N GLY A 49 -1.30 16.46 -4.22
CA GLY A 49 -1.47 17.67 -3.40
C GLY A 49 -1.36 19.00 -4.16
N GLU A 50 -0.90 19.01 -5.42
CA GLU A 50 -0.72 20.25 -6.22
C GLU A 50 -1.82 20.49 -7.26
N SER A 51 -2.90 19.70 -7.27
CA SER A 51 -4.03 19.88 -8.21
C SER A 51 -5.34 20.13 -7.48
N LYS A 52 -5.41 21.23 -6.73
CA LYS A 52 -6.68 21.92 -6.45
C LYS A 52 -6.55 23.35 -6.98
N PRO A 53 -6.93 23.63 -8.23
CA PRO A 53 -7.12 25.01 -8.65
C PRO A 53 -8.25 25.58 -7.79
N GLN A 54 -7.97 26.77 -7.25
CA GLN A 54 -8.91 27.61 -6.51
C GLN A 54 -10.07 28.05 -7.40
#